data_AF-A0A2K3LH71-F1
#
_entry.id   AF-A0A2K3LH71-F1
#
_cell.length_a   1.000
_cell.length_b   1.000
_cell.length_c   1.000
_cell.angle_alpha   90.00
_cell.angle_beta   90.00
_cell.angle_gamma   90.00
#
_symmetry.space_group_name_H-M   'P 1'
#
loop_
_entity.id
_entity.type
_entity.pdbx_description
1 polymer ?
#
loop_
_entity_poly.entity_id
_entity_poly.type
_entity_poly.pdbx_seq_one_letter_code
_entity_poly.pdbx_strand_id
1 'polypeptide(L)'
;SPDGDIIDCVLTHEQPAFDHPLLKGQKPLDPPEIPIDDHNQMNNFSDIFQSWTLSGESCPDGTIPIIRTKEQDILRAGSISRFGRKFVNDDRHDHAIGFVNGNFYGARASLNVWTPKVENQGEFSLAQIWVLSDDRNVENTLEAGWQACQNFSF
;
A
#
# COMPACT_ATOMS: atom_id res chain seq x y z
N SER A 1 13.67 12.13 -1.34
CA SER A 1 13.03 11.73 -2.61
C SER A 1 12.94 12.91 -3.59
N PRO A 2 12.96 12.70 -4.92
CA PRO A 2 12.83 13.76 -5.92
C PRO A 2 11.55 14.61 -5.82
N ASP A 3 10.47 14.07 -5.26
CA ASP A 3 9.20 14.76 -4.98
C ASP A 3 9.16 15.47 -3.61
N GLY A 4 10.28 15.48 -2.87
CA GLY A 4 10.40 16.14 -1.57
C GLY A 4 9.96 15.29 -0.39
N ASP A 5 9.65 14.01 -0.59
CA ASP A 5 9.40 13.09 0.51
C ASP A 5 10.67 12.68 1.26
N ILE A 6 10.50 12.56 2.57
CA ILE A 6 11.52 12.11 3.52
C ILE A 6 11.16 10.68 3.90
N ILE A 7 12.10 9.77 3.68
CA ILE A 7 11.96 8.36 4.00
C ILE A 7 12.77 8.08 5.27
N ASP A 8 12.09 7.57 6.28
CA ASP A 8 12.72 7.09 7.51
C ASP A 8 12.91 5.58 7.41
N CYS A 9 14.12 5.10 7.68
CA CYS A 9 14.39 3.67 7.82
C CYS A 9 14.14 3.28 9.28
N VAL A 10 13.07 2.55 9.53
CA VAL A 10 12.62 2.16 10.87
C VAL A 10 12.85 0.68 11.06
N LEU A 11 13.33 0.26 12.23
CA LEU A 11 13.47 -1.16 12.56
C LEU A 11 12.13 -1.86 12.38
N THR A 12 12.11 -3.04 11.74
CA THR A 12 10.85 -3.70 11.38
C THR A 12 9.94 -3.94 12.60
N HIS A 13 10.52 -4.16 13.78
CA HIS A 13 9.80 -4.38 15.05
C HIS A 13 9.41 -3.07 15.78
N GLU A 14 9.77 -1.92 15.25
CA GLU A 14 9.45 -0.58 15.76
C GLU A 14 8.54 0.21 14.80
N GLN A 15 8.02 -0.44 13.77
CA GLN A 15 7.06 0.18 12.85
C GLN A 15 5.77 0.63 13.58
N PRO A 16 5.06 1.66 13.07
CA PRO A 16 3.89 2.25 13.73
C PRO A 16 2.77 1.26 14.11
N ALA A 17 2.67 0.13 13.42
CA ALA A 17 1.72 -0.93 13.78
C ALA A 17 1.91 -1.41 15.24
N PHE A 18 3.13 -1.36 15.78
CA PHE A 18 3.46 -1.79 17.13
C PHE A 18 3.22 -0.73 18.22
N ASP A 19 2.77 0.47 17.85
CA ASP A 19 2.23 1.44 18.81
C ASP A 19 0.89 0.98 19.38
N HIS A 20 0.22 0.04 18.70
CA HIS A 20 -1.00 -0.57 19.21
C HIS A 20 -0.70 -1.37 20.48
N PRO A 21 -1.42 -1.13 21.60
CA PRO A 21 -1.10 -1.77 22.89
C PRO A 21 -1.05 -3.30 22.86
N LEU A 22 -1.88 -3.94 22.02
CA LEU A 22 -1.91 -5.40 21.87
C LEU A 22 -0.74 -5.97 21.04
N LEU A 23 -0.08 -5.14 20.24
CA LEU A 23 1.01 -5.55 19.36
C LEU A 23 2.38 -5.14 19.91
N LYS A 24 2.44 -4.28 20.92
CA LYS A 24 3.68 -3.80 21.50
C LYS A 24 4.60 -4.93 21.97
N GLY A 25 5.86 -4.90 21.51
CA GLY A 25 6.87 -5.91 21.85
C GLY A 25 6.79 -7.20 21.04
N GLN A 26 5.83 -7.33 20.12
CA GLN A 26 5.85 -8.41 19.14
C GLN A 26 6.93 -8.14 18.09
N LYS A 27 7.58 -9.20 17.63
CA LYS A 27 8.51 -9.14 16.49
C LYS A 27 7.82 -9.75 15.28
N PRO A 28 7.88 -9.10 14.11
CA PRO A 28 7.49 -9.72 12.84
C PRO A 28 8.22 -11.06 12.67
N LEU A 29 7.56 -12.01 12.03
CA LEU A 29 8.22 -13.22 11.56
C LEU A 29 9.27 -12.86 10.51
N ASP A 30 10.31 -13.70 10.41
CA ASP A 30 11.26 -13.57 9.32
C ASP A 30 10.53 -13.75 7.98
N PRO A 31 10.84 -12.92 6.97
CA PRO A 31 10.22 -13.05 5.66
C PRO A 31 10.54 -14.43 5.06
N PRO A 32 9.58 -15.07 4.37
CA PRO A 32 9.84 -16.35 3.71
C PRO A 32 10.92 -16.19 2.63
N GLU A 33 11.72 -17.25 2.43
CA GLU A 33 12.64 -17.30 1.29
C GLU A 33 11.83 -17.25 -0.02
N ILE A 34 12.03 -16.18 -0.79
CA ILE A 34 11.40 -16.02 -2.10
C ILE A 34 12.13 -16.95 -3.06
N PRO A 35 11.43 -17.89 -3.75
CA PRO A 35 12.06 -18.71 -4.77
C PRO A 35 12.65 -17.81 -5.87
N ILE A 36 13.96 -17.93 -6.09
CA ILE A 36 14.64 -17.24 -7.19
C ILE A 36 14.23 -17.98 -8.47
N ASP A 37 13.46 -17.34 -9.33
CA ASP A 37 13.20 -17.87 -10.67
C ASP A 37 14.50 -17.78 -11.48
N ASP A 38 15.08 -18.94 -11.80
CA ASP A 38 16.33 -19.08 -12.59
C ASP A 38 16.12 -18.60 -14.05
N HIS A 39 14.87 -18.39 -14.45
CA HIS A 39 14.56 -17.61 -15.64
C HIS A 39 14.79 -16.13 -15.34
N ASN A 40 15.97 -15.64 -15.72
CA ASN A 40 16.37 -14.24 -15.88
C ASN A 40 15.24 -13.32 -16.42
N GLN A 41 14.27 -12.99 -15.58
CA GLN A 41 13.43 -11.82 -15.66
C GLN A 41 13.89 -10.85 -14.56
N MET A 42 15.18 -10.53 -14.56
CA MET A 42 15.65 -9.17 -14.24
C MET A 42 15.16 -8.14 -15.30
N ASN A 43 14.07 -8.44 -16.01
CA ASN A 43 13.42 -7.53 -16.93
C ASN A 43 12.44 -6.69 -16.13
N ASN A 44 12.89 -5.47 -15.83
CA ASN A 44 12.12 -4.35 -15.32
C ASN A 44 11.45 -4.51 -13.93
N PHE A 45 12.25 -4.66 -12.87
CA PHE A 45 11.87 -4.00 -11.60
C PHE A 45 11.94 -2.47 -11.70
N SER A 46 12.53 -1.94 -12.79
CA SER A 46 12.49 -0.52 -13.13
C SER A 46 11.07 0.02 -13.25
N ASP A 47 10.04 -0.80 -13.51
CA ASP A 47 8.67 -0.31 -13.69
C ASP A 47 7.91 -0.08 -12.36
N ILE A 48 8.46 -0.49 -11.21
CA ILE A 48 7.88 -0.20 -9.88
C ILE A 48 8.54 1.06 -9.32
N PHE A 49 8.17 2.21 -9.88
CA PHE A 49 8.69 3.51 -9.45
C PHE A 49 7.92 4.02 -8.23
N GLN A 50 8.48 3.84 -7.04
CA GLN A 50 8.29 4.82 -5.99
C GLN A 50 9.38 5.88 -6.18
N SER A 51 9.04 7.17 -6.29
CA SER A 51 10.01 8.23 -6.66
C SER A 51 11.28 8.19 -5.80
N TRP A 52 11.17 7.80 -4.54
CA TRP A 52 12.28 7.79 -3.59
C TRP A 52 13.35 6.76 -3.91
N THR A 53 13.05 5.67 -4.63
CA THR A 53 14.04 4.65 -5.01
C THR A 53 14.90 5.07 -6.20
N LEU A 54 14.55 6.17 -6.89
CA LEU A 54 15.29 6.71 -8.04
C LEU A 54 16.72 7.14 -7.71
N SER A 55 17.01 7.50 -6.45
CA SER A 55 18.37 7.86 -6.02
C SER A 55 19.30 6.65 -5.92
N GLY A 56 18.78 5.43 -6.00
CA GLY A 56 19.52 4.20 -5.69
C GLY A 56 19.74 3.99 -4.19
N GLU A 57 19.17 4.83 -3.34
CA GLU A 57 19.20 4.66 -1.88
C GLU A 57 18.23 3.57 -1.45
N SER A 58 18.66 2.76 -0.48
CA SER A 58 17.84 1.72 0.14
C SER A 58 17.99 1.79 1.66
N CYS A 59 16.98 1.28 2.37
CA CYS A 59 17.09 1.12 3.81
C CYS A 59 18.03 -0.04 4.17
N PRO A 60 18.84 0.08 5.24
CA PRO A 60 19.68 -1.01 5.72
C PRO A 60 18.89 -2.28 6.05
N ASP A 61 19.55 -3.44 5.97
CA ASP A 61 18.95 -4.71 6.34
C ASP A 61 18.37 -4.68 7.76
N GLY A 62 17.17 -5.24 7.92
CA GLY A 62 16.43 -5.23 9.19
C GLY A 62 15.63 -3.95 9.46
N THR A 63 15.59 -3.02 8.50
CA THR A 63 14.74 -1.82 8.55
C THR A 63 13.78 -1.77 7.36
N ILE A 64 12.68 -1.03 7.52
CA ILE A 64 11.68 -0.80 6.49
C ILE A 64 11.60 0.71 6.17
N PRO A 65 11.40 1.07 4.89
CA PRO A 65 11.18 2.46 4.49
C PRO A 65 9.78 2.92 4.90
N ILE A 66 9.69 4.04 5.62
CA ILE A 66 8.44 4.69 6.01
C ILE A 66 8.46 6.15 5.55
N ILE A 67 7.45 6.58 4.80
CA ILE A 67 7.30 7.99 4.43
C ILE A 67 6.95 8.79 5.68
N ARG A 68 7.74 9.82 6.00
CA ARG A 68 7.50 10.68 7.16
C ARG A 68 6.23 11.52 6.96
N THR A 69 5.31 11.43 7.91
CA THR A 69 4.11 12.27 7.95
C THR A 69 4.48 13.73 8.20
N LYS A 70 4.04 14.63 7.32
CA LYS A 70 4.21 16.09 7.45
C LYS A 70 2.91 16.72 7.98
N GLU A 71 2.98 17.96 8.45
CA GLU A 71 1.80 18.73 8.89
C GLU A 71 0.71 18.81 7.80
N GLN A 72 1.14 19.00 6.55
CA GLN A 72 0.27 19.08 5.38
C GLN A 72 -0.56 17.78 5.18
N ASP A 73 0.03 16.62 5.44
CA ASP A 73 -0.65 15.33 5.35
C ASP A 73 -1.76 15.20 6.40
N ILE A 74 -1.52 15.73 7.61
CA ILE A 74 -2.50 15.76 8.69
C ILE A 74 -3.65 16.71 8.36
N LEU A 75 -3.33 17.90 7.82
CA LEU A 75 -4.33 18.88 7.41
C LEU A 75 -5.23 18.34 6.29
N ARG A 76 -4.69 17.57 5.34
CA ARG A 76 -5.46 16.90 4.27
C ARG A 76 -6.48 15.90 4.83
N ALA A 77 -6.17 15.20 5.91
CA ALA A 77 -7.11 14.28 6.56
C ALA A 77 -8.22 14.98 7.37
N GLY A 78 -8.15 16.31 7.53
CA GLY A 78 -9.11 17.12 8.28
C GLY A 78 -9.10 16.93 9.79
N SER A 79 -8.49 15.85 10.31
CA SER A 79 -8.23 15.63 11.75
C SER A 79 -7.22 14.51 11.98
N ILE A 80 -6.48 14.59 13.08
CA ILE A 80 -5.55 13.53 13.52
C ILE A 80 -6.27 12.20 13.75
N SER A 81 -7.49 12.21 14.27
CA SER A 81 -8.24 10.99 14.56
C SER A 81 -8.70 10.25 13.29
N ARG A 82 -8.68 10.90 12.13
CA ARG A 82 -9.04 10.33 10.82
C ARG A 82 -7.83 10.00 9.95
N PHE A 83 -6.66 10.56 10.24
CA PHE A 83 -5.45 10.32 9.46
C PHE A 83 -5.12 8.83 9.41
N GLY A 84 -4.90 8.31 8.19
CA GLY A 84 -4.57 6.90 7.96
C GLY A 84 -5.70 5.89 8.23
N ARG A 85 -6.93 6.33 8.54
CA ARG A 85 -8.07 5.43 8.78
C ARG A 85 -8.94 5.29 7.54
N LYS A 86 -9.23 4.06 7.12
CA LYS A 86 -10.25 3.75 6.12
C LYS A 86 -11.63 3.90 6.76
N PHE A 87 -12.49 4.71 6.17
CA PHE A 87 -13.90 4.75 6.58
C PHE A 87 -14.60 3.50 6.05
N VAL A 88 -15.25 2.77 6.94
CA VAL A 88 -16.13 1.67 6.55
C VAL A 88 -17.47 2.29 6.21
N ASN A 89 -17.72 2.53 4.91
CA ASN A 89 -19.06 2.81 4.42
C ASN A 89 -19.54 1.55 3.70
N ASP A 90 -20.68 1.02 4.13
CA ASP A 90 -21.28 -0.22 3.61
C ASP A 90 -22.03 0.03 2.28
N ASP A 91 -21.59 1.02 1.52
CA ASP A 91 -22.21 1.37 0.24
C ASP A 91 -21.79 0.35 -0.80
N ARG A 92 -22.77 -0.22 -1.50
CA ARG A 92 -22.52 -1.18 -2.56
C ARG A 92 -21.72 -0.52 -3.68
N HIS A 93 -20.52 -1.02 -3.91
CA HIS A 93 -19.70 -0.64 -5.05
C HIS A 93 -20.02 -1.53 -6.25
N ASP A 94 -19.99 -0.93 -7.45
CA ASP A 94 -20.05 -1.68 -8.70
C ASP A 94 -18.62 -1.94 -9.21
N HIS A 95 -18.29 -3.22 -9.44
CA HIS A 95 -16.94 -3.65 -9.82
C HIS A 95 -16.94 -4.73 -10.89
N ALA A 96 -15.90 -4.72 -11.73
CA ALA A 96 -15.48 -5.87 -12.51
C ALA A 96 -14.29 -6.54 -11.79
N ILE A 97 -14.40 -7.84 -11.52
CA ILE A 97 -13.41 -8.58 -10.72
C ILE A 97 -12.93 -9.81 -11.50
N GLY A 98 -11.62 -9.99 -11.56
CA GLY A 98 -10.99 -11.28 -11.86
C GLY A 98 -10.20 -11.71 -10.63
N PHE A 99 -10.35 -12.97 -10.20
CA PHE A 99 -9.66 -13.49 -9.03
C PHE A 99 -9.15 -14.91 -9.27
N VAL A 100 -8.14 -15.28 -8.52
CA VAL A 100 -7.58 -16.63 -8.47
C VAL A 100 -7.32 -16.99 -7.01
N ASN A 101 -7.61 -18.24 -6.66
CA ASN A 101 -7.36 -18.77 -5.33
C ASN A 101 -6.16 -19.72 -5.38
N GLY A 102 -5.28 -19.64 -4.38
CA GLY A 102 -4.09 -20.46 -4.30
C GLY A 102 -3.08 -19.92 -3.31
N ASN A 103 -1.97 -20.64 -3.17
CA ASN A 103 -0.83 -20.20 -2.38
C ASN A 103 0.15 -19.47 -3.29
N PHE A 104 0.42 -18.20 -3.00
CA PHE A 104 1.29 -17.35 -3.79
C PHE A 104 2.32 -16.67 -2.89
N TYR A 105 3.54 -16.48 -3.39
CA TYR A 105 4.58 -15.69 -2.70
C TYR A 105 4.37 -14.17 -2.86
N GLY A 106 3.54 -13.75 -3.81
CA GLY A 106 3.25 -12.37 -4.10
C GLY A 106 2.31 -12.24 -5.30
N ALA A 107 1.97 -10.99 -5.64
CA ALA A 107 1.10 -10.70 -6.76
C ALA A 107 1.57 -9.43 -7.49
N ARG A 108 1.42 -9.41 -8.82
CA ARG A 108 1.69 -8.26 -9.68
C ARG A 108 0.52 -8.08 -10.65
N ALA A 109 0.07 -6.84 -10.81
CA ALA A 109 -0.91 -6.48 -11.82
C ALA A 109 -0.43 -5.24 -12.59
N SER A 110 -0.73 -5.21 -13.88
CA SER A 110 -0.60 -4.01 -14.71
C SER A 110 -1.99 -3.45 -14.95
N LEU A 111 -2.24 -2.24 -14.46
CA LEU A 111 -3.54 -1.56 -14.57
C LEU A 111 -3.42 -0.39 -15.55
N ASN A 112 -4.33 -0.31 -16.52
CA ASN A 112 -4.41 0.83 -17.41
C ASN A 112 -5.59 1.73 -16.99
N VAL A 113 -5.30 2.95 -16.55
CA VAL A 113 -6.28 3.88 -15.98
C VAL A 113 -6.40 5.12 -16.88
N TRP A 114 -7.60 5.40 -17.37
CA TRP A 114 -7.89 6.52 -18.27
C TRP A 114 -8.66 7.61 -17.54
N THR A 115 -7.95 8.61 -17.01
CA THR A 115 -8.45 9.84 -16.34
C THR A 115 -9.91 9.79 -15.89
N PRO A 116 -10.25 8.93 -14.91
CA PRO A 116 -11.63 8.72 -14.54
C PRO A 116 -12.15 9.96 -13.80
N LYS A 117 -13.43 10.26 -14.02
CA LYS A 117 -14.13 11.39 -13.41
C LYS A 117 -15.27 10.87 -12.57
N VAL A 118 -15.42 11.44 -11.39
CA VAL A 118 -16.52 11.16 -10.46
C VAL A 118 -17.45 12.37 -10.42
N GLU A 119 -18.76 12.13 -10.46
CA GLU A 119 -19.76 13.18 -10.61
C GLU A 119 -20.12 13.79 -9.25
N ASN A 120 -20.26 12.95 -8.22
CA ASN A 120 -20.73 13.36 -6.89
C ASN A 120 -19.62 13.35 -5.81
N GLN A 121 -19.78 14.17 -4.77
CA GLN A 121 -18.80 14.29 -3.67
C GLN A 121 -18.62 13.02 -2.82
N GLY A 122 -19.58 12.09 -2.86
CA GLY A 122 -19.50 10.79 -2.18
C GLY A 122 -19.01 9.65 -3.08
N GLU A 123 -18.76 9.92 -4.36
CA GLU A 123 -18.32 8.90 -5.30
C GLU A 123 -16.80 8.86 -5.40
N PHE A 124 -16.29 7.65 -5.59
CA PHE A 124 -14.92 7.41 -5.95
C PHE A 124 -14.83 6.34 -7.04
N SER A 125 -13.78 6.40 -7.85
CA SER A 125 -13.40 5.37 -8.80
C SER A 125 -12.07 4.79 -8.39
N LEU A 126 -11.92 3.47 -8.48
CA LEU A 126 -10.71 2.75 -8.09
C LEU A 126 -10.28 1.75 -9.17
N ALA A 127 -8.97 1.50 -9.24
CA ALA A 127 -8.39 0.37 -9.95
C ALA A 127 -7.30 -0.22 -9.06
N GLN A 128 -7.41 -1.50 -8.67
CA GLN A 128 -6.55 -2.07 -7.65
C GLN A 128 -6.24 -3.55 -7.86
N ILE A 129 -5.12 -3.99 -7.28
CA ILE A 129 -4.86 -5.39 -6.93
C ILE A 129 -5.16 -5.59 -5.45
N TRP A 130 -5.74 -6.74 -5.12
CA TRP A 130 -6.13 -7.10 -3.76
C TRP A 130 -5.59 -8.50 -3.43
N VAL A 131 -4.85 -8.62 -2.34
CA VAL A 131 -4.40 -9.91 -1.78
C VAL A 131 -5.14 -10.14 -0.47
N LEU A 132 -5.74 -11.32 -0.35
CA LEU A 132 -6.60 -11.75 0.76
C LEU A 132 -5.94 -12.92 1.49
N SER A 133 -5.99 -12.92 2.82
CA SER A 133 -5.40 -14.00 3.62
C SER A 133 -6.22 -15.30 3.60
N ASP A 134 -7.55 -15.23 3.48
CA ASP A 134 -8.44 -16.40 3.43
C ASP A 134 -9.75 -16.06 2.70
N ASP A 135 -10.38 -17.06 2.10
CA ASP A 135 -11.61 -16.96 1.30
C ASP A 135 -12.88 -16.91 2.15
N ARG A 136 -12.82 -17.40 3.39
CA ARG A 136 -13.98 -17.58 4.28
C ARG A 136 -14.13 -16.51 5.35
N ASN A 137 -13.04 -15.84 5.74
CA ASN A 137 -13.03 -14.70 6.65
C ASN A 137 -11.87 -13.78 6.29
N VAL A 138 -12.15 -12.71 5.55
CA VAL A 138 -11.15 -11.71 5.19
C VAL A 138 -10.77 -10.92 6.45
N GLU A 139 -9.78 -11.40 7.19
CA GLU A 139 -9.24 -10.68 8.35
C GLU A 139 -8.14 -9.70 7.96
N ASN A 140 -7.34 -10.05 6.95
CA ASN A 140 -6.20 -9.25 6.52
C ASN A 140 -6.19 -9.07 5.02
N THR A 141 -5.95 -7.82 4.60
CA THR A 141 -5.91 -7.44 3.21
C THR A 141 -4.69 -6.60 2.88
N LEU A 142 -4.14 -6.81 1.69
CA LEU A 142 -3.19 -5.90 1.07
C LEU A 142 -3.81 -5.37 -0.22
N GLU A 143 -4.02 -4.06 -0.28
CA GLU A 143 -4.62 -3.37 -1.42
C GLU A 143 -3.59 -2.38 -1.98
N ALA A 144 -3.38 -2.40 -3.30
CA ALA A 144 -2.52 -1.44 -3.98
C ALA A 144 -3.15 -1.04 -5.32
N GLY A 145 -3.10 0.24 -5.65
CA GLY A 145 -3.77 0.72 -6.86
C GLY A 145 -3.89 2.24 -6.94
N TRP A 146 -4.85 2.66 -7.74
CA TRP A 146 -5.18 4.05 -8.02
C TRP A 146 -6.60 4.37 -7.57
N GLN A 147 -6.83 5.59 -7.10
CA GLN A 147 -8.14 6.08 -6.69
C GLN A 147 -8.34 7.55 -7.12
N ALA A 148 -9.55 7.89 -7.58
CA ALA A 148 -10.04 9.27 -7.67
C ALA A 148 -11.31 9.46 -6.86
N CYS A 149 -11.37 10.59 -6.15
CA CYS A 149 -12.58 11.09 -5.51
C CYS A 149 -12.57 12.62 -5.56
N GLN A 150 -13.72 13.26 -5.41
CA GLN A 150 -13.75 14.72 -5.23
C GLN A 150 -13.16 15.05 -3.85
N ASN A 151 -12.19 15.98 -3.81
CA ASN A 151 -11.50 16.50 -2.62
C ASN A 151 -10.32 15.71 -2.03
N PHE A 152 -9.88 14.60 -2.64
CA PHE A 152 -8.51 14.10 -2.41
C PHE A 152 -7.77 14.00 -3.75
N SER A 153 -6.99 15.03 -4.05
CA SER A 153 -5.93 14.94 -5.05
C SER A 153 -4.63 14.62 -4.30
N PHE A 154 -3.94 13.57 -4.74
CA PHE A 154 -2.57 13.26 -4.30
C PHE A 154 -1.60 14.34 -4.79
#